data_AF-A0A821XX73-F1
#
_entry.id   AF-A0A821XX73-F1
#
_cell.length_a   1.000
_cell.length_b   1.000
_cell.length_c   1.000
_cell.angle_alpha   90.00
_cell.angle_beta   90.00
_cell.angle_gamma   90.00
#
_symmetry.space_group_name_H-M   'P 1'
#
loop_
_entity.id
_entity.type
_entity.pdbx_description
1 polymer ?
#
loop_
_entity_poly.entity_id
_entity_poly.type
_entity_poly.pdbx_seq_one_letter_code
_entity_poly.pdbx_strand_id
1 'polypeptide(L)'
;MDCYQDQVDMITVYIEEAHVADEWPIGSRISEYRVSLLLIDSVSENNPFSQVYSPWPIRFYVIDHMNKLSYIAQPIQGSFSLELIKNALDQAIQKCQ
;
A
#
# COMPACT_ATOMS: atom_id res chain seq x y z
N MET A 1 -6.60 -15.33 3.99
CA MET A 1 -6.54 -14.04 3.26
C MET A 1 -7.34 -14.18 1.96
N ASP A 2 -8.35 -15.06 1.98
CA ASP A 2 -8.87 -15.71 0.77
C ASP A 2 -10.22 -15.08 0.35
N CYS A 3 -10.81 -14.27 1.23
CA CYS A 3 -12.10 -13.60 0.99
C CYS A 3 -12.00 -12.35 0.11
N TYR A 4 -10.81 -11.78 -0.11
CA TYR A 4 -10.62 -10.59 -0.95
C TYR A 4 -10.04 -10.90 -2.33
N GLN A 5 -9.53 -12.11 -2.54
CA GLN A 5 -8.73 -12.44 -3.72
C GLN A 5 -9.48 -12.28 -5.04
N ASP A 6 -10.80 -12.51 -5.03
CA ASP A 6 -11.67 -12.36 -6.20
C ASP A 6 -12.42 -11.01 -6.23
N GLN A 7 -12.22 -10.14 -5.24
CA GLN A 7 -13.01 -8.91 -5.05
C GLN A 7 -12.16 -7.63 -5.09
N VAL A 8 -10.85 -7.74 -4.85
CA VAL A 8 -9.94 -6.59 -4.73
C VAL A 8 -8.61 -6.89 -5.39
N ASP A 9 -8.15 -5.97 -6.24
CA ASP A 9 -6.77 -5.98 -6.75
C ASP A 9 -5.82 -5.35 -5.73
N MET A 10 -4.79 -6.10 -5.32
CA MET A 10 -3.73 -5.58 -4.45
C MET A 10 -2.50 -5.19 -5.27
N ILE A 11 -2.19 -3.90 -5.27
CA ILE A 11 -1.04 -3.31 -5.98
C ILE A 11 -0.06 -2.76 -4.94
N THR A 12 1.20 -3.14 -5.05
CA THR A 12 2.31 -2.56 -4.28
C THR A 12 3.11 -1.63 -5.17
N VAL A 13 3.35 -0.39 -4.75
CA VAL A 13 4.23 0.55 -5.43
C VAL A 13 5.48 0.74 -4.57
N TYR A 14 6.63 0.32 -5.08
CA TYR A 14 7.92 0.60 -4.46
C TYR A 14 8.35 2.03 -4.80
N ILE A 15 8.59 2.83 -3.76
CA ILE A 15 9.02 4.23 -3.86
C ILE A 15 10.50 4.35 -3.48
N GLU A 16 11.07 5.53 -3.67
CA GLU A 16 12.43 5.83 -3.21
C GLU A 16 12.60 5.54 -1.71
N GLU A 17 13.75 4.96 -1.35
CA GLU A 17 14.09 4.58 0.02
C GLU A 17 14.01 5.78 0.98
N ALA A 18 13.41 5.55 2.15
CA ALA A 18 13.23 6.57 3.18
C ALA A 18 14.55 7.01 3.83
N HIS A 19 15.56 6.15 3.77
CA HIS A 19 16.84 6.31 4.46
C HIS A 19 17.99 5.87 3.55
N VAL A 20 19.18 6.42 3.78
CA VAL A 20 20.41 6.03 3.09
C VAL A 20 20.69 4.54 3.37
N ALA A 21 21.14 3.81 2.36
CA ALA A 21 21.25 2.35 2.31
C ALA A 21 22.06 1.68 3.46
N ASP A 22 22.83 2.45 4.22
CA ASP A 22 23.86 1.94 5.13
C ASP A 22 23.41 1.80 6.60
N GLU A 23 22.19 2.19 6.96
CA GLU A 23 21.74 2.22 8.38
C GLU A 23 20.75 1.11 8.78
N TRP A 24 20.27 0.27 7.85
CA TRP A 24 19.28 -0.76 8.20
C TRP A 24 19.93 -2.13 8.45
N PRO A 25 19.84 -2.69 9.68
CA PRO A 25 20.17 -4.09 9.91
C PRO A 25 19.00 -4.97 9.42
N ILE A 26 18.75 -4.99 8.12
CA ILE A 26 17.89 -6.02 7.52
C ILE A 26 18.72 -7.31 7.56
N GLY A 27 18.64 -8.01 8.68
CA GLY A 27 18.97 -9.43 8.73
C GLY A 27 18.18 -10.16 7.63
N SER A 28 18.77 -11.23 7.09
CA SER A 28 18.38 -12.01 5.92
C SER A 28 17.00 -12.72 5.96
N ARG A 29 16.00 -12.13 6.63
CA ARG A 29 14.62 -12.60 6.63
C ARG A 29 13.89 -12.08 5.42
N ILE A 30 14.19 -12.70 4.28
CA ILE A 30 13.29 -12.68 3.13
C ILE A 30 12.09 -13.52 3.52
N SER A 31 10.92 -12.91 3.59
CA SER A 31 9.68 -13.67 3.66
C SER A 31 9.17 -13.85 2.24
N GLU A 32 9.06 -15.10 1.79
CA GLU A 32 8.61 -15.47 0.45
C GLU A 32 7.09 -15.31 0.27
N TYR A 33 6.56 -14.12 0.58
CA TYR A 33 5.17 -13.81 0.28
C TYR A 33 5.06 -13.38 -1.19
N ARG A 34 4.13 -14.01 -1.92
CA ARG A 34 3.79 -13.57 -3.26
C ARG A 34 3.03 -12.25 -3.18
N VAL A 35 3.65 -11.20 -3.70
CA VAL A 35 2.98 -9.94 -3.99
C VAL A 35 2.26 -10.10 -5.32
N SER A 36 0.95 -9.82 -5.37
CA SER A 36 0.12 -10.04 -6.56
C SER A 36 0.56 -9.18 -7.76
N LEU A 37 0.90 -7.91 -7.51
CA LEU A 37 1.47 -7.00 -8.51
C LEU A 37 2.40 -5.98 -7.82
N LEU A 38 3.64 -5.86 -8.33
CA LEU A 38 4.63 -4.90 -7.87
C LEU A 38 4.94 -3.90 -8.99
N LEU A 39 4.70 -2.62 -8.72
CA LEU A 39 5.07 -1.47 -9.55
C LEU A 39 6.23 -0.72 -8.87
N ILE A 40 6.98 0.05 -9.65
CA ILE A 40 8.08 0.89 -9.18
C ILE A 40 7.76 2.33 -9.57
N ASP A 41 7.90 3.27 -8.63
CA ASP A 41 7.80 4.69 -8.91
C ASP A 41 9.03 5.14 -9.72
N SER A 42 8.80 5.71 -10.90
CA SER A 42 9.84 5.94 -11.89
C SER A 42 10.71 7.14 -11.53
N VAL A 43 11.94 6.90 -11.11
CA VAL A 43 12.92 7.96 -10.79
C VAL A 43 13.26 8.81 -12.01
N SER A 44 13.39 8.19 -13.19
CA SER A 44 13.66 8.91 -14.45
C SER A 44 12.54 9.86 -14.85
N GLU A 45 11.32 9.64 -14.35
CA GLU A 45 10.15 10.49 -14.56
C GLU A 45 9.86 11.38 -13.34
N ASN A 46 10.84 11.55 -12.45
CA ASN A 46 10.76 12.37 -11.25
C ASN A 46 9.71 11.88 -10.23
N ASN A 47 9.61 10.56 -10.00
CA ASN A 47 8.75 9.97 -8.96
C ASN A 47 7.26 10.41 -9.06
N PRO A 48 6.58 10.16 -10.21
CA PRO A 48 5.22 10.66 -10.44
C PRO A 48 4.20 10.17 -9.41
N PHE A 49 4.31 8.94 -8.90
CA PHE A 49 3.39 8.45 -7.87
C PHE A 49 3.60 9.20 -6.55
N SER A 50 4.86 9.42 -6.17
CA SER A 50 5.20 10.15 -4.95
C SER A 50 4.70 11.60 -4.98
N GLN A 51 4.80 12.27 -6.13
CA GLN A 51 4.28 13.63 -6.31
C GLN A 51 2.76 13.72 -6.11
N VAL A 52 2.01 12.72 -6.56
CA VAL A 52 0.53 12.74 -6.50
C VAL A 52 0.00 12.27 -5.16
N TYR A 53 0.58 11.20 -4.61
CA TYR A 53 -0.01 10.50 -3.45
C TYR A 53 0.67 10.83 -2.12
N SER A 54 1.86 11.45 -2.13
CA SER A 54 2.65 11.70 -0.92
C SER A 54 2.76 10.45 -0.01
N PRO A 55 3.24 9.31 -0.54
CA PRO A 55 3.16 8.03 0.13
C PRO A 55 4.02 7.99 1.38
N TRP A 56 5.20 8.62 1.36
CA TRP A 56 6.15 8.57 2.46
C TRP A 56 5.51 8.84 3.84
N PRO A 57 5.77 7.99 4.87
CA PRO A 57 6.57 6.74 4.88
C PRO A 57 5.84 5.56 4.19
N ILE A 58 5.72 4.36 4.78
CA ILE A 58 4.80 3.35 4.21
C ILE A 58 3.35 3.85 4.37
N ARG A 59 2.52 3.71 3.33
CA ARG A 59 1.12 4.14 3.36
C ARG A 59 0.22 3.19 2.58
N PHE A 60 -0.96 2.93 3.13
CA PHE A 60 -2.01 2.13 2.51
C PHE A 60 -3.14 3.03 2.02
N TYR A 61 -3.64 2.72 0.82
CA TYR A 61 -4.75 3.41 0.17
C TYR A 61 -5.84 2.41 -0.18
N VAL A 62 -7.10 2.82 -0.11
CA VAL A 62 -8.21 2.09 -0.72
C VAL A 62 -8.85 2.97 -1.77
N ILE A 63 -8.87 2.46 -2.99
CA ILE A 63 -9.59 3.04 -4.12
C ILE A 63 -10.85 2.19 -4.32
N ASP A 64 -12.02 2.84 -4.35
CA ASP A 64 -13.28 2.12 -4.55
C ASP A 64 -13.58 1.87 -6.04
N HIS A 65 -14.66 1.13 -6.31
CA HIS A 65 -15.09 0.78 -7.67
C HIS A 65 -15.45 2.00 -8.55
N MET A 66 -15.63 3.18 -7.96
CA MET A 66 -15.86 4.44 -8.68
C MET A 66 -14.54 5.16 -8.99
N ASN A 67 -13.38 4.51 -8.78
CA ASN A 67 -12.04 5.09 -8.88
C ASN A 67 -11.80 6.25 -7.91
N LYS A 68 -12.53 6.29 -6.78
CA LYS A 68 -12.34 7.32 -5.76
C LYS A 68 -11.42 6.81 -4.66
N LEU A 69 -10.45 7.64 -4.27
CA LEU A 69 -9.67 7.41 -3.06
C LEU A 69 -10.61 7.52 -1.84
N SER A 70 -11.01 6.36 -1.31
CA SER A 70 -12.04 6.23 -0.28
C SER A 70 -11.46 6.13 1.12
N TYR A 71 -10.20 5.70 1.24
CA TYR A 71 -9.50 5.61 2.51
C TYR A 71 -7.99 5.82 2.35
N ILE A 72 -7.39 6.49 3.32
CA ILE A 72 -5.93 6.64 3.49
C ILE A 72 -5.62 6.19 4.92
N ALA A 73 -4.82 5.15 5.07
CA ALA A 73 -4.48 4.64 6.40
C ALA A 73 -3.60 5.65 7.16
N GLN A 74 -3.93 5.85 8.43
CA GLN A 74 -3.13 6.68 9.33
C GLN A 74 -2.37 5.77 10.33
N PRO A 75 -1.05 5.94 10.46
CA PRO A 75 -0.29 5.19 11.44
C PRO A 75 -0.65 5.66 12.85
N ILE A 76 -0.83 4.71 13.77
CA ILE A 76 -0.99 4.96 15.20
C ILE A 76 0.26 4.41 15.88
N GLN A 77 1.05 5.29 16.51
CA GLN A 77 2.32 4.93 17.16
C GLN A 77 3.28 4.14 16.23
N GLY A 78 3.36 4.53 14.96
CA GLY A 78 4.26 3.88 13.99
C GLY A 78 3.78 2.52 13.46
N SER A 79 2.56 2.10 13.80
CA SER A 79 1.95 0.87 13.30
C SER A 79 0.64 1.15 12.57
N PHE A 80 0.27 0.28 11.64
CA PHE A 80 -1.01 0.32 10.95
C PHE A 80 -1.93 -0.76 11.50
N SER A 81 -3.16 -0.38 11.87
CA SER A 81 -4.17 -1.36 12.27
C SER A 81 -4.71 -2.07 11.03
N LEU A 82 -4.42 -3.36 10.91
CA LEU A 82 -4.98 -4.21 9.86
C LEU A 82 -6.51 -4.29 9.94
N GLU A 83 -7.08 -4.14 11.15
CA GLU A 83 -8.52 -4.10 11.34
C GLU A 83 -9.15 -2.87 10.66
N LEU A 84 -8.54 -1.69 10.80
CA LEU A 84 -9.02 -0.47 10.14
C LEU A 84 -8.94 -0.59 8.61
N ILE A 85 -7.85 -1.16 8.10
CA ILE A 85 -7.68 -1.41 6.67
C ILE A 85 -8.73 -2.41 6.17
N LYS A 86 -8.97 -3.49 6.92
CA LYS A 86 -10.00 -4.49 6.61
C LYS A 86 -11.40 -3.86 6.56
N ASN A 87 -11.74 -3.04 7.56
CA ASN A 87 -13.04 -2.35 7.60
C ASN A 87 -13.21 -1.39 6.41
N ALA A 88 -12.14 -0.71 5.99
CA ALA A 88 -12.17 0.14 4.81
C ALA A 88 -12.40 -0.65 3.52
N LEU A 89 -11.77 -1.83 3.38
CA LEU A 89 -12.01 -2.75 2.26
C LEU A 89 -13.46 -3.24 2.24
N ASP A 90 -13.98 -3.69 3.38
CA ASP A 90 -15.35 -4.18 3.50
C ASP A 90 -16.38 -3.09 3.10
N GLN A 91 -16.16 -1.85 3.52
CA GLN A 91 -16.99 -0.71 3.11
C GLN A 91 -16.88 -0.39 1.61
N ALA A 92 -15.68 -0.51 1.03
CA ALA A 92 -15.48 -0.26 -0.40
C ALA A 92 -16.19 -1.32 -1.26
N ILE A 93 -16.19 -2.58 -0.81
CA ILE A 93 -16.86 -3.71 -1.48
C ILE A 93 -18.38 -3.63 -1.31
N GLN A 94 -18.90 -3.33 -0.11
CA GLN A 94 -20.34 -3.24 0.12
C GLN A 94 -21.01 -2.16 -0.72
N LYS A 95 -20.31 -1.05 -1.02
CA LYS A 95 -20.83 -0.02 -1.95
C LYS A 95 -21.01 -0.53 -3.38
N CYS A 96 -20.44 -1.68 -3.73
CA CYS A 96 -20.59 -2.31 -5.04
C CYS A 96 -21.86 -3.17 -5.16
N GLN A 97 -22.53 -3.50 -4.03
CA GLN A 97 -23.77 -4.30 -3.99
C GLN A 97 -25.00 -3.40 -3.93
#